data_AF-A0A7C6UAL6-F1
#
_entry.id   AF-A0A7C6UAL6-F1
#
_cell.length_a   1.000
_cell.length_b   1.000
_cell.length_c   1.000
_cell.angle_alpha   90.00
_cell.angle_beta   90.00
_cell.angle_gamma   90.00
#
_symmetry.space_group_name_H-M   'P 1'
#
loop_
_entity.id
_entity.type
_entity.pdbx_description
1 polymer ?
#
loop_
_entity_poly.entity_id
_entity_poly.type
_entity_poly.pdbx_seq_one_letter_code
_entity_poly.pdbx_strand_id
1 'polypeptide(L)'
;MSDLNIHGQTERSEIPVFDQADIEKNKTMAGLAYIIFFLPLVACPDSPFGRFHANQGLLLLILAVAGNIILTFLPLINLILWPIFSLFILVLIIIGLVNGLGGKAKQLPLIGKFRLIK
;
A
#
# COMPACT_ATOMS: atom_id res chain seq x y z
N MET A 1 -1.18 44.61 4.81
CA MET A 1 -0.89 43.79 3.61
C MET A 1 -1.42 42.41 3.92
N SER A 2 -2.44 42.02 3.17
CA SER A 2 -3.36 40.90 3.42
C SER A 2 -2.70 39.53 3.29
N ASP A 3 -3.17 38.63 4.15
CA ASP A 3 -2.89 37.20 4.19
C ASP A 3 -3.09 36.53 2.83
N LEU A 4 -2.01 36.02 2.23
CA LEU A 4 -2.10 35.04 1.16
C LEU A 4 -2.08 33.64 1.78
N ASN A 5 -3.28 33.23 2.23
CA ASN A 5 -3.63 31.84 2.43
C ASN A 5 -3.69 31.15 1.05
N ILE A 6 -2.54 30.69 0.56
CA ILE A 6 -2.45 29.89 -0.66
C ILE A 6 -2.82 28.45 -0.31
N HIS A 7 -4.11 28.17 -0.39
CA HIS A 7 -4.65 26.82 -0.57
C HIS A 7 -3.90 26.13 -1.72
N GLY A 8 -3.23 25.01 -1.42
CA GLY A 8 -2.60 24.17 -2.44
C GLY A 8 -1.15 23.75 -2.18
N GLN A 9 -0.67 23.76 -0.92
CA GLN A 9 0.49 22.94 -0.60
C GLN A 9 0.07 21.49 -0.70
N THR A 10 0.34 20.87 -1.86
CA THR A 10 0.37 19.43 -2.07
C THR A 10 0.88 18.78 -0.79
N GLU A 11 0.00 18.10 -0.03
CA GLU A 11 0.40 17.34 1.16
C GLU A 11 1.55 16.44 0.72
N ARG A 12 2.77 16.84 1.08
CA ARG A 12 3.91 15.96 0.94
C ARG A 12 3.55 14.81 1.86
N SER A 13 3.22 13.67 1.26
CA SER A 13 2.98 12.42 1.98
C SER A 13 4.29 12.04 2.67
N GLU A 14 4.62 12.73 3.75
CA GLU A 14 5.65 12.33 4.67
C GLU A 14 5.19 11.01 5.28
N ILE A 15 6.10 10.05 5.29
CA ILE A 15 5.84 8.77 5.93
C ILE A 15 5.80 9.08 7.43
N PRO A 16 4.71 8.75 8.15
CA PRO A 16 4.64 8.99 9.58
C PRO A 16 5.81 8.32 10.30
N VAL A 17 6.32 8.97 11.35
CA VAL A 17 7.25 8.31 12.26
C VAL A 17 6.45 7.38 13.16
N PHE A 18 6.81 6.11 13.20
CA PHE A 18 6.15 5.10 14.01
C PHE A 18 6.98 4.78 15.25
N ASP A 19 6.30 4.52 16.36
CA ASP A 19 6.95 4.09 17.60
C ASP A 19 7.61 2.71 17.43
N GLN A 20 8.81 2.54 17.98
CA GLN A 20 9.57 1.30 17.83
C GLN A 20 8.86 0.09 18.47
N ALA A 21 8.17 0.28 19.59
CA ALA A 21 7.43 -0.80 20.25
C ALA A 21 6.20 -1.20 19.42
N ASP A 22 5.52 -0.25 18.76
CA ASP A 22 4.45 -0.54 17.81
C ASP A 22 4.95 -1.39 16.62
N ILE A 23 6.09 -1.00 16.03
CA ILE A 23 6.72 -1.73 14.93
C ILE A 23 7.04 -3.17 15.34
N GLU A 24 7.79 -3.36 16.43
CA GLU A 24 8.24 -4.69 16.86
C GLU A 24 7.08 -5.62 17.19
N LYS A 25 6.03 -5.09 17.83
CA LYS A 25 4.84 -5.86 18.19
C LYS A 25 4.03 -6.28 16.97
N ASN A 26 3.93 -5.42 15.94
CA ASN A 26 2.92 -5.57 14.88
C ASN A 26 3.49 -5.89 13.49
N LYS A 27 4.82 -5.94 13.30
CA LYS A 27 5.46 -6.18 12.00
C LYS A 27 5.02 -7.45 11.27
N THR A 28 4.72 -8.52 11.98
CA THR A 28 4.19 -9.74 11.36
C THR A 28 2.85 -9.48 10.69
N MET A 29 1.90 -8.84 11.39
CA MET A 29 0.60 -8.50 10.82
C MET A 29 0.74 -7.50 9.69
N ALA A 30 1.60 -6.49 9.85
CA ALA A 30 1.90 -5.51 8.81
C ALA A 30 2.44 -6.14 7.52
N GLY A 31 3.35 -7.12 7.62
CA GLY A 31 3.81 -7.90 6.47
C GLY A 31 2.69 -8.69 5.79
N LEU A 32 1.86 -9.37 6.59
CA LEU A 32 0.74 -10.17 6.07
C LEU A 32 -0.37 -9.33 5.41
N ALA A 33 -0.39 -8.01 5.63
CA ALA A 33 -1.30 -7.09 4.95
C ALA A 33 -1.20 -7.14 3.41
N TYR A 34 -0.06 -7.56 2.86
CA TYR A 34 0.12 -7.67 1.40
C TYR A 34 -0.43 -8.97 0.82
N ILE A 35 -0.86 -9.90 1.67
CA ILE A 35 -1.65 -11.08 1.27
C ILE A 35 -3.13 -10.82 1.57
N ILE A 36 -3.43 -10.28 2.76
CA ILE A 36 -4.80 -9.96 3.21
C ILE A 36 -4.79 -8.59 3.90
N PHE A 37 -5.22 -7.54 3.18
CA PHE A 37 -5.04 -6.16 3.63
C PHE A 37 -5.71 -5.80 4.97
N PHE A 38 -6.83 -6.43 5.30
CA PHE A 38 -7.59 -6.11 6.51
C PHE A 38 -7.05 -6.84 7.76
N LEU A 39 -6.06 -7.72 7.63
CA LEU A 39 -5.55 -8.49 8.76
C LEU A 39 -5.01 -7.61 9.91
N PRO A 40 -4.18 -6.56 9.67
CA PRO A 40 -3.78 -5.64 10.73
C PRO A 40 -4.95 -4.89 11.37
N LEU A 41 -6.01 -4.59 10.60
CA LEU A 41 -7.17 -3.84 11.10
C LEU A 41 -7.98 -4.62 12.13
N VAL A 42 -7.93 -5.96 12.06
CA VAL A 42 -8.65 -6.85 12.99
C VAL A 42 -7.72 -7.33 14.11
N ALA A 43 -6.48 -7.72 13.77
CA ALA A 43 -5.56 -8.33 14.71
C ALA A 43 -4.82 -7.31 15.60
N CYS A 44 -4.56 -6.11 15.09
CA CYS A 44 -3.89 -5.03 15.83
C CYS A 44 -4.53 -3.66 15.52
N PRO A 45 -5.84 -3.48 15.81
CA PRO A 45 -6.61 -2.30 15.42
C PRO A 45 -6.06 -0.99 15.96
N ASP A 46 -5.25 -1.00 17.02
CA ASP A 46 -4.67 0.22 17.59
C ASP A 46 -3.30 0.59 17.01
N SER A 47 -2.74 -0.20 16.09
CA SER A 47 -1.41 0.00 15.51
C SER A 47 -1.43 0.99 14.33
N PRO A 48 -0.82 2.19 14.44
CA PRO A 48 -0.62 3.06 13.28
C PRO A 48 0.28 2.41 12.22
N PHE A 49 1.30 1.64 12.61
CA PHE A 49 2.16 0.91 11.67
C PHE A 49 1.39 -0.17 10.90
N GLY A 50 0.56 -0.95 11.61
CA GLY A 50 -0.35 -1.93 11.01
C GLY A 50 -1.33 -1.29 10.02
N ARG A 51 -1.95 -0.16 10.40
CA ARG A 51 -2.83 0.63 9.52
C ARG A 51 -2.13 1.12 8.26
N PHE A 52 -0.88 1.58 8.37
CA PHE A 52 -0.10 2.01 7.21
C PHE A 52 0.04 0.87 6.19
N HIS A 53 0.43 -0.32 6.63
CA HIS A 53 0.59 -1.47 5.73
C HIS A 53 -0.75 -2.04 5.25
N ALA A 54 -1.81 -1.97 6.06
CA ALA A 54 -3.18 -2.27 5.62
C ALA A 54 -3.62 -1.36 4.47
N ASN A 55 -3.32 -0.06 4.55
CA ASN A 55 -3.58 0.90 3.47
C ASN A 55 -2.79 0.54 2.19
N GLN A 56 -1.51 0.19 2.32
CA GLN A 56 -0.70 -0.22 1.17
C GLN A 56 -1.24 -1.53 0.54
N GLY A 57 -1.63 -2.51 1.36
CA GLY A 57 -2.25 -3.74 0.90
C GLY A 57 -3.58 -3.52 0.17
N LEU A 58 -4.41 -2.59 0.68
CA LEU A 58 -5.68 -2.22 0.02
C LEU A 58 -5.44 -1.58 -1.34
N LEU A 59 -4.48 -0.64 -1.43
CA LEU A 59 -4.12 0.00 -2.69
C LEU A 59 -3.60 -1.03 -3.71
N LEU A 60 -2.82 -2.01 -3.25
CA LEU A 60 -2.33 -3.11 -4.08
C LEU A 60 -3.47 -3.99 -4.59
N LEU A 61 -4.45 -4.31 -3.73
CA LEU A 61 -5.66 -5.03 -4.13
C LEU A 61 -6.46 -4.26 -5.19
N ILE A 62 -6.68 -2.96 -4.97
CA ILE A 62 -7.39 -2.09 -5.93
C ILE A 62 -6.66 -2.07 -7.27
N LEU A 63 -5.33 -1.90 -7.27
CA LEU A 63 -4.52 -1.94 -8.49
C LEU A 63 -4.66 -3.28 -9.21
N ALA A 64 -4.56 -4.40 -8.49
CA ALA A 64 -4.68 -5.74 -9.06
C ALA A 64 -6.06 -5.97 -9.69
N VAL A 65 -7.14 -5.61 -8.99
CA VAL A 65 -8.52 -5.77 -9.49
C VAL A 65 -8.78 -4.86 -10.68
N ALA A 66 -8.46 -3.57 -10.58
CA ALA A 66 -8.67 -2.61 -11.66
C ALA A 66 -7.86 -2.98 -12.91
N GLY A 67 -6.59 -3.38 -12.74
CA GLY A 67 -5.74 -3.81 -13.85
C GLY A 67 -6.27 -5.06 -14.54
N ASN A 68 -6.72 -6.07 -13.78
CA ASN A 68 -7.35 -7.26 -14.38
C ASN A 68 -8.62 -6.90 -15.15
N ILE A 69 -9.49 -6.04 -14.61
CA ILE A 69 -10.71 -5.57 -15.31
C ILE A 69 -10.33 -4.88 -16.63
N ILE A 70 -9.39 -3.95 -16.62
CA ILE A 70 -8.95 -3.24 -17.83
C ILE A 70 -8.40 -4.21 -18.89
N LEU A 71 -7.58 -5.18 -18.47
CA LEU A 71 -6.99 -6.18 -19.35
C LEU A 71 -8.04 -7.08 -20.05
N THR A 72 -9.23 -7.29 -19.45
CA THR A 72 -10.30 -8.08 -20.09
C THR A 72 -10.83 -7.43 -21.38
N PHE A 73 -10.70 -6.12 -21.53
CA PHE A 73 -11.21 -5.37 -22.69
C PHE A 73 -10.19 -5.23 -23.84
N LEU A 74 -8.97 -5.79 -23.70
CA LEU A 74 -7.90 -5.70 -24.70
C LEU A 74 -7.66 -7.06 -25.39
N PRO A 75 -8.44 -7.43 -26.41
CA PRO A 75 -8.26 -8.71 -27.11
C PRO A 75 -6.88 -8.79 -27.77
N LEU A 76 -6.32 -10.01 -27.84
CA LEU A 76 -5.00 -10.36 -28.40
C LEU A 76 -3.78 -9.83 -27.64
N ILE A 77 -3.74 -8.54 -27.28
CA ILE A 77 -2.62 -7.91 -26.56
C ILE A 77 -2.51 -8.42 -25.12
N ASN A 78 -3.65 -8.76 -24.51
CA ASN A 78 -3.71 -9.28 -23.15
C ASN A 78 -2.85 -10.55 -22.93
N LEU A 79 -2.59 -11.35 -23.97
CA LEU A 79 -1.78 -12.57 -23.83
C LEU A 79 -0.35 -12.27 -23.33
N ILE A 80 0.22 -11.14 -23.74
CA ILE A 80 1.55 -10.70 -23.34
C ILE A 80 1.48 -9.80 -22.10
N LEU A 81 0.47 -8.92 -22.02
CA LEU A 81 0.35 -8.00 -20.89
C LEU A 81 -0.02 -8.69 -19.58
N TRP A 82 -0.87 -9.72 -19.61
CA TRP A 82 -1.31 -10.42 -18.41
C TRP A 82 -0.18 -11.03 -17.57
N PRO A 83 0.77 -11.80 -18.14
CA PRO A 83 1.89 -12.32 -17.34
C PRO A 83 2.83 -11.21 -16.84
N ILE A 84 3.04 -10.15 -17.63
CA ILE A 84 3.88 -9.01 -17.22
C ILE A 84 3.23 -8.26 -16.05
N PHE A 85 1.94 -7.97 -16.16
CA PHE A 85 1.16 -7.32 -15.10
C PHE A 85 1.11 -8.19 -13.84
N SER A 86 0.87 -9.49 -13.99
CA SER A 86 0.86 -10.44 -12.87
C SER A 86 2.22 -10.49 -12.16
N LEU A 87 3.32 -10.50 -12.91
CA LEU A 87 4.67 -10.44 -12.35
C LEU A 87 4.91 -9.11 -11.63
N PHE A 88 4.46 -8.00 -12.20
CA PHE A 88 4.55 -6.69 -11.56
C PHE A 88 3.80 -6.65 -10.22
N ILE A 89 2.56 -7.15 -10.17
CA ILE A 89 1.80 -7.27 -8.93
C ILE A 89 2.52 -8.17 -7.91
N LEU A 90 3.04 -9.32 -8.34
CA LEU A 90 3.80 -10.22 -7.48
C LEU A 90 5.03 -9.54 -6.87
N VAL A 91 5.77 -8.74 -7.65
CA VAL A 91 6.91 -7.97 -7.16
C VAL A 91 6.47 -6.95 -6.10
N LEU A 92 5.34 -6.26 -6.30
CA LEU A 92 4.81 -5.33 -5.29
C LEU A 92 4.39 -6.05 -4.01
N ILE A 93 3.77 -7.23 -4.11
CA ILE A 93 3.44 -8.08 -2.94
C ILE A 93 4.72 -8.40 -2.16
N ILE A 94 5.77 -8.88 -2.83
CA ILE A 94 7.04 -9.26 -2.19
C ILE A 94 7.71 -8.06 -1.52
N ILE A 95 7.81 -6.92 -2.22
CA ILE A 95 8.38 -5.69 -1.66
C ILE A 95 7.61 -5.26 -0.41
N GLY A 96 6.28 -5.28 -0.49
CA GLY A 96 5.41 -4.97 0.63
C GLY A 96 5.62 -5.89 1.82
N LEU A 97 5.56 -7.20 1.59
CA LEU A 97 5.74 -8.24 2.59
C LEU A 97 7.09 -8.09 3.30
N VAL A 98 8.18 -7.94 2.55
CA VAL A 98 9.54 -7.77 3.11
C VAL A 98 9.64 -6.48 3.92
N ASN A 99 9.04 -5.39 3.45
CA ASN A 99 9.04 -4.12 4.19
C ASN A 99 8.23 -4.24 5.49
N GLY A 100 7.02 -4.80 5.45
CA GLY A 100 6.18 -4.98 6.64
C GLY A 100 6.81 -5.90 7.67
N LEU A 101 7.24 -7.11 7.26
CA LEU A 101 7.94 -8.06 8.14
C LEU A 101 9.26 -7.48 8.69
N GLY A 102 9.93 -6.67 7.88
CA GLY A 102 11.18 -5.99 8.26
C GLY A 102 10.99 -4.71 9.08
N GLY A 103 9.77 -4.35 9.48
CA GLY A 103 9.50 -3.16 10.30
C GLY A 103 9.71 -1.83 9.56
N LYS A 104 9.65 -1.83 8.22
CA LYS A 104 9.94 -0.67 7.37
C LYS A 104 8.65 -0.11 6.79
N ALA A 105 8.26 1.08 7.24
CA ALA A 105 7.19 1.83 6.60
C ALA A 105 7.68 2.43 5.27
N LYS A 106 7.60 1.64 4.19
CA LYS A 106 7.93 2.10 2.84
C LYS A 106 6.72 1.98 1.93
N GLN A 107 6.45 3.05 1.21
CA GLN A 107 5.37 3.10 0.23
C GLN A 107 5.68 2.17 -0.95
N LEU A 108 4.66 1.48 -1.46
CA LEU A 108 4.80 0.76 -2.72
C LEU A 108 5.03 1.76 -3.87
N PRO A 109 5.88 1.42 -4.84
CA PRO A 109 6.05 2.21 -6.06
C PRO A 109 4.71 2.53 -6.73
N LEU A 110 4.61 3.72 -7.31
CA LEU A 110 3.46 4.25 -8.07
C LEU A 110 2.17 4.49 -7.27
N ILE A 111 1.77 3.59 -6.38
CA ILE A 111 0.47 3.64 -5.69
C ILE A 111 0.55 4.08 -4.22
N GLY A 112 1.70 3.94 -3.55
CA GLY A 112 1.76 3.99 -2.09
C GLY A 112 1.55 5.36 -1.44
N LYS A 113 1.42 6.42 -2.24
CA LYS A 113 1.20 7.81 -1.77
C LYS A 113 -0.23 8.07 -1.28
N PHE A 114 -1.21 7.30 -1.75
CA PHE A 114 -2.60 7.49 -1.35
C PHE A 114 -2.88 7.01 0.08
N ARG A 115 -3.88 7.61 0.72
CA ARG A 115 -4.35 7.27 2.08
C ARG A 115 -5.87 7.11 2.06
N LEU A 116 -6.32 5.87 2.10
CA LEU A 116 -7.72 5.45 2.13
C LEU A 116 -8.15 5.00 3.54
N ILE A 117 -7.22 4.39 4.28
CA ILE A 117 -7.39 4.03 5.69
C ILE A 117 -6.67 5.10 6.52
N LYS A 118 -7.40 5.74 7.44
CA LYS A 118 -6.91 6.76 8.37
C LYS A 118 -6.66 6.15 9.75
#